data_AF-A0A8S0VFP4-F1
#
_entry.id   AF-A0A8S0VFP4-F1
#
_cell.length_a   1.000
_cell.length_b   1.000
_cell.length_c   1.000
_cell.angle_alpha   90.00
_cell.angle_beta   90.00
_cell.angle_gamma   90.00
#
_symmetry.space_group_name_H-M   'P 1'
#
loop_
_entity.id
_entity.type
_entity.pdbx_description
1 polymer ?
#
loop_
_entity_poly.entity_id
_entity_poly.type
_entity_poly.pdbx_seq_one_letter_code
_entity_poly.pdbx_strand_id
1 'polypeptide(L)'
;MQPKQADAEEEHILEQFHSCRTIRTLVLAFPAFALTLWEKALKGKCATWVKGHSSKVISAFLETSDSKMKELAKEELRPFVDSGLLRLPVADGSIKKIPKSLRRMNRKLLLGD
;
A
#
# COMPACT_ATOMS: atom_id res chain seq x y z
N MET A 1 22.54 31.27 -18.94
CA MET A 1 21.39 30.52 -18.39
C MET A 1 21.89 29.71 -17.20
N GLN A 2 21.48 30.06 -15.98
CA GLN A 2 21.66 29.14 -14.86
C GLN A 2 20.52 28.11 -14.91
N PRO A 3 20.78 26.81 -14.65
CA PRO A 3 19.71 25.84 -14.55
C PRO A 3 18.87 26.22 -13.33
N LYS A 4 17.56 26.40 -13.55
CA LYS A 4 16.59 26.56 -12.47
C LYS A 4 16.56 25.24 -11.70
N GLN A 5 17.29 25.16 -10.59
CA GLN A 5 17.10 24.09 -9.60
C GLN A 5 15.64 24.18 -9.15
N ALA A 6 14.81 23.33 -9.72
CA ALA A 6 13.50 23.07 -9.18
C ALA A 6 13.75 22.22 -7.92
N ASP A 7 13.66 22.85 -6.75
CA ASP A 7 13.30 22.18 -5.49
C ASP A 7 11.87 21.63 -5.60
N ALA A 8 11.64 20.77 -6.60
CA ALA A 8 10.49 19.88 -6.57
C ALA A 8 10.88 18.80 -5.58
N GLU A 9 10.30 18.84 -4.38
CA GLU A 9 10.36 17.74 -3.43
C GLU A 9 10.02 16.45 -4.20
N GLU A 10 11.05 15.68 -4.53
CA GLU A 10 10.90 14.50 -5.36
C GLU A 10 10.09 13.48 -4.53
N GLU A 11 8.87 13.18 -4.98
CA GLU A 11 7.99 12.26 -4.28
C GLU A 11 8.72 10.93 -4.06
N HIS A 12 8.78 10.47 -2.81
CA HIS A 12 9.49 9.25 -2.45
C HIS A 12 8.97 8.07 -3.30
N ILE A 13 9.87 7.19 -3.73
CA ILE A 13 9.52 6.09 -4.66
C ILE A 13 8.42 5.15 -4.16
N LEU A 14 8.24 5.04 -2.84
CA LEU A 14 7.16 4.25 -2.24
C LEU A 14 5.79 4.94 -2.32
N GLU A 15 5.78 6.27 -2.44
CA GLU A 15 4.58 7.07 -2.62
C GLU A 15 4.25 7.31 -4.10
N GLN A 16 5.22 7.22 -5.00
CA GLN A 16 4.95 7.29 -6.44
C GLN A 16 4.02 6.15 -6.90
N PHE A 17 2.96 6.50 -7.64
CA PHE A 17 1.90 5.57 -8.04
C PHE A 17 2.41 4.33 -8.80
N HIS A 18 3.28 4.51 -9.80
CA HIS A 18 3.79 3.41 -10.61
C HIS A 18 4.85 2.60 -9.86
N SER A 19 5.81 3.29 -9.25
CA SER A 19 6.91 2.70 -8.51
C SER A 19 6.42 1.83 -7.35
N CYS A 20 5.44 2.31 -6.57
CA CYS A 20 4.77 1.55 -5.52
C CYS A 20 4.23 0.20 -6.01
N ARG A 21 3.56 0.18 -7.17
CA ARG A 21 2.99 -1.05 -7.74
C ARG A 21 4.08 -2.01 -8.18
N THR A 22 5.14 -1.50 -8.80
CA THR A 22 6.30 -2.31 -9.21
C THR A 22 6.98 -2.92 -7.99
N ILE A 23 7.27 -2.13 -6.96
CA ILE A 23 7.92 -2.58 -5.74
C ILE A 23 7.06 -3.63 -5.03
N ARG A 24 5.74 -3.43 -4.94
CA ARG A 24 4.82 -4.43 -4.39
C ARG A 24 4.95 -5.77 -5.14
N THR A 25 4.95 -5.74 -6.47
CA THR A 25 5.10 -6.96 -7.28
C THR A 25 6.44 -7.64 -6.99
N LEU A 26 7.54 -6.88 -6.85
CA LEU A 26 8.85 -7.44 -6.52
C LEU A 26 8.88 -8.09 -5.13
N VAL A 27 8.24 -7.47 -4.12
CA VAL A 27 8.14 -8.04 -2.76
C VAL A 27 7.43 -9.40 -2.78
N LEU A 28 6.36 -9.52 -3.58
CA LEU A 28 5.59 -10.77 -3.67
C LEU A 28 6.29 -11.84 -4.52
N ALA A 29 7.04 -11.44 -5.54
CA ALA A 29 7.68 -12.37 -6.47
C ALA A 29 9.05 -12.87 -6.01
N PHE A 30 9.82 -12.04 -5.29
CA PHE A 30 11.24 -12.29 -5.02
C PHE A 30 11.57 -12.17 -3.51
N PRO A 31 11.68 -13.30 -2.78
CA PRO A 31 11.97 -13.28 -1.34
C PRO A 31 13.24 -12.53 -0.96
N ALA A 32 14.31 -12.67 -1.76
CA ALA A 32 15.58 -11.97 -1.52
C ALA A 32 15.43 -10.44 -1.61
N PHE A 33 14.61 -9.96 -2.55
CA PHE A 33 14.30 -8.54 -2.68
C PHE A 33 13.49 -8.05 -1.47
N ALA A 34 12.45 -8.80 -1.09
CA ALA A 34 11.62 -8.49 0.08
C ALA A 34 12.48 -8.36 1.35
N LEU A 35 13.31 -9.36 1.63
CA LEU A 35 14.19 -9.36 2.81
C LEU A 35 15.15 -8.16 2.79
N THR A 36 15.77 -7.88 1.65
CA THR A 36 16.71 -6.76 1.51
C THR A 36 16.01 -5.42 1.73
N LEU A 37 14.85 -5.21 1.11
CA LEU A 37 14.07 -3.98 1.27
C LEU A 37 13.64 -3.80 2.73
N TRP A 38 13.20 -4.88 3.37
CA TRP A 38 12.77 -4.85 4.77
C TRP A 38 13.90 -4.40 5.69
N GLU A 39 15.02 -5.12 5.66
CA GLU A 39 16.15 -4.87 6.56
C GLU A 39 16.84 -3.52 6.30
N LYS A 40 16.89 -3.08 5.04
CA LYS A 40 17.60 -1.84 4.68
C LYS A 40 16.76 -0.58 4.82
N ALA A 41 15.44 -0.65 4.65
CA ALA A 41 14.60 0.54 4.53
C ALA A 41 13.36 0.59 5.43
N LEU A 42 12.76 -0.55 5.79
CA LEU A 42 11.42 -0.57 6.39
C LEU A 42 11.41 -0.92 7.88
N LYS A 43 12.28 -1.85 8.30
CA LYS A 43 12.34 -2.35 9.67
C LYS A 43 12.53 -1.20 10.67
N GLY A 44 11.65 -1.13 11.67
CA GLY A 44 11.58 -0.07 12.66
C GLY A 44 11.04 1.27 12.16
N LYS A 45 10.60 1.35 10.90
CA LYS A 45 10.13 2.58 10.24
C LYS A 45 8.74 2.43 9.60
N CYS A 46 8.03 1.33 9.86
CA CYS A 46 6.75 1.05 9.21
C CYS A 46 5.68 2.12 9.45
N ALA A 47 5.69 2.81 10.61
CA ALA A 47 4.75 3.89 10.91
C ALA A 47 4.73 5.01 9.86
N THR A 48 5.85 5.27 9.19
CA THR A 48 5.96 6.27 8.12
C THR A 48 5.23 5.82 6.84
N TRP A 49 5.13 4.51 6.62
CA TRP A 49 4.71 3.92 5.35
C TRP A 49 3.35 3.20 5.41
N VAL A 50 2.66 3.23 6.55
CA VAL A 50 1.36 2.55 6.72
C VAL A 50 0.18 3.30 6.11
N LYS A 51 0.39 4.49 5.54
CA LYS A 51 -0.63 5.32 4.89
C LYS A 51 -0.27 5.56 3.41
N GLY A 52 -1.12 6.25 2.67
CA GLY A 52 -0.80 6.66 1.29
C GLY A 52 -0.65 5.48 0.31
N HIS A 53 0.16 5.67 -0.72
CA HIS A 53 0.44 4.63 -1.70
C HIS A 53 1.36 3.56 -1.12
N SER A 54 2.34 3.95 -0.31
CA SER A 54 3.32 3.05 0.32
C SER A 54 2.68 1.94 1.16
N SER A 55 1.49 2.18 1.73
CA SER A 55 0.72 1.16 2.47
C SER A 55 0.49 -0.15 1.69
N LYS A 56 0.44 -0.09 0.35
CA LYS A 56 0.31 -1.28 -0.52
C LYS A 56 1.58 -2.13 -0.53
N VAL A 57 2.75 -1.50 -0.44
CA VAL A 57 4.03 -2.19 -0.33
C VAL A 57 4.14 -2.82 1.05
N ILE A 58 3.81 -2.08 2.11
CA ILE A 58 3.85 -2.60 3.49
C ILE A 58 2.92 -3.80 3.66
N SER A 59 1.69 -3.72 3.15
CA SER A 59 0.73 -4.82 3.23
C SER A 59 1.21 -6.07 2.48
N ALA A 60 2.03 -5.92 1.44
CA ALA A 60 2.57 -7.03 0.66
C ALA A 60 3.47 -7.96 1.49
N PHE A 61 4.11 -7.45 2.55
CA PHE A 61 4.90 -8.27 3.46
C PHE A 61 4.05 -9.21 4.33
N LEU A 62 2.76 -8.91 4.50
CA LEU A 62 1.79 -9.81 5.14
C LEU A 62 1.21 -10.82 4.13
N GLU A 63 1.34 -10.55 2.83
CA GLU A 63 0.87 -11.38 1.70
C GLU A 63 1.91 -12.37 1.18
N THR A 64 3.20 -12.08 1.37
CA THR A 64 4.32 -12.88 0.82
C THR A 64 4.21 -14.38 1.13
N SER A 65 4.72 -15.24 0.25
CA SER A 65 4.78 -16.69 0.49
C SER A 65 5.91 -17.09 1.44
N ASP A 66 6.90 -16.22 1.66
CA ASP A 66 8.00 -16.46 2.59
C ASP A 66 7.51 -16.41 4.04
N SER A 67 7.53 -17.56 4.73
CA SER A 67 7.02 -17.68 6.10
C SER A 67 7.82 -16.85 7.09
N LYS A 68 9.16 -16.80 6.97
CA LYS A 68 10.04 -16.06 7.88
C LYS A 68 9.81 -14.57 7.75
N MET A 69 9.75 -14.08 6.50
CA MET A 69 9.46 -12.67 6.24
C MET A 69 8.05 -12.30 6.73
N LYS A 70 7.07 -13.17 6.51
CA LYS A 70 5.70 -12.96 6.99
C LYS A 70 5.62 -12.87 8.51
N GLU A 71 6.36 -13.70 9.24
CA GLU A 71 6.40 -13.66 10.72
C GLU A 71 7.02 -12.36 11.22
N LEU A 72 8.20 -11.99 10.69
CA LEU A 72 8.87 -10.72 11.03
C LEU A 72 7.96 -9.51 10.76
N ALA A 73 7.30 -9.49 9.59
CA ALA A 73 6.39 -8.42 9.23
C ALA A 73 5.14 -8.42 10.13
N LYS A 74 4.59 -9.58 10.50
CA LYS A 74 3.44 -9.66 11.41
C LYS A 74 3.75 -9.05 12.76
N GLU A 75 4.93 -9.31 13.33
CA GLU A 75 5.32 -8.77 14.63
C GLU A 75 5.34 -7.24 14.62
N GLU A 76 6.03 -6.64 13.64
CA GLU A 76 6.14 -5.17 13.55
C GLU A 76 4.83 -4.50 13.11
N LEU A 77 4.05 -5.15 12.23
CA LEU A 77 2.87 -4.53 11.62
C LEU A 77 1.58 -4.72 12.41
N ARG A 78 1.56 -5.65 13.38
CA ARG A 78 0.37 -5.97 14.18
C ARG A 78 -0.33 -4.74 14.78
N PRO A 79 0.36 -3.76 15.42
CA PRO A 79 -0.29 -2.57 15.97
C PRO A 79 -1.04 -1.74 14.92
N PHE A 80 -0.55 -1.71 13.68
CA PHE A 80 -1.19 -0.99 12.57
C PHE A 80 -2.38 -1.75 11.99
N VAL A 81 -2.35 -3.07 12.03
CA VAL A 81 -3.50 -3.91 11.67
C VAL A 81 -4.61 -3.76 12.73
N ASP A 82 -4.26 -3.88 14.01
CA ASP A 82 -5.20 -3.80 15.12
C ASP A 82 -5.87 -2.42 15.22
N SER A 83 -5.15 -1.34 14.85
CA SER A 83 -5.70 0.02 14.74
C SER A 83 -6.44 0.30 13.43
N GLY A 84 -6.48 -0.65 12.50
CA GLY A 84 -7.15 -0.50 11.19
C GLY A 84 -6.42 0.39 10.18
N LEU A 85 -5.19 0.80 10.46
CA LEU A 85 -4.34 1.56 9.53
C LEU A 85 -3.85 0.71 8.36
N LEU A 86 -3.54 -0.56 8.61
CA LEU A 86 -3.23 -1.54 7.58
C LEU A 86 -4.37 -2.53 7.44
N ARG A 87 -4.75 -2.82 6.20
CA ARG A 87 -5.73 -3.87 5.90
C ARG A 87 -5.00 -5.16 5.59
N LEU A 88 -5.43 -6.23 6.24
CA LEU A 88 -5.04 -7.56 5.82
C LEU A 88 -5.67 -7.92 4.46
N PRO A 89 -5.03 -8.78 3.68
CA PRO A 89 -5.61 -9.33 2.47
C PRO A 89 -6.83 -10.14 2.89
N VAL A 90 -8.00 -9.72 2.43
CA VAL A 90 -9.19 -10.53 2.57
C VAL A 90 -8.96 -11.75 1.67
N ALA A 91 -8.87 -12.95 2.25
CA ALA A 91 -8.96 -14.19 1.48
C ALA A 91 -10.24 -14.07 0.63
N ASP A 92 -10.10 -14.10 -0.68
CA ASP A 92 -11.15 -13.74 -1.62
C ASP A 92 -12.39 -14.64 -1.42
N GLY A 93 -13.36 -14.10 -0.69
CA GLY A 93 -14.67 -14.68 -0.49
C GLY A 93 -15.73 -13.66 -0.08
N SER A 94 -15.40 -12.37 0.01
CA SER A 94 -16.35 -11.34 0.48
C SER A 94 -16.03 -9.94 -0.02
N ILE A 95 -15.91 -9.75 -1.35
CA ILE A 95 -16.17 -8.45 -1.95
C ILE A 95 -17.65 -8.41 -2.33
N LYS A 96 -18.51 -7.85 -1.47
CA LYS A 96 -19.83 -7.37 -1.94
C LYS A 96 -19.58 -6.15 -2.83
N LYS A 97 -19.33 -6.39 -4.13
CA LYS A 97 -19.30 -5.33 -5.15
C LYS A 97 -20.67 -4.63 -5.14
N ILE A 98 -20.70 -3.33 -4.91
CA ILE A 98 -21.93 -2.54 -5.07
C ILE A 98 -22.36 -2.64 -6.54
N PRO A 99 -23.61 -3.07 -6.84
CA PRO A 99 -24.09 -3.19 -8.20
C PRO A 99 -24.04 -1.85 -8.95
N LYS A 100 -23.64 -1.86 -10.22
CA LYS A 100 -23.56 -0.65 -11.06
C LYS A 100 -24.88 0.11 -11.19
N SER A 101 -26.02 -0.55 -10.94
CA SER A 101 -27.36 0.06 -10.90
C SER A 101 -27.54 1.12 -9.81
N LEU A 102 -26.77 1.05 -8.71
CA LEU A 102 -26.90 2.00 -7.60
C LEU A 102 -26.14 3.32 -7.82
N ARG A 103 -25.23 3.40 -8.80
CA ARG A 103 -24.54 4.66 -9.15
C ARG A 103 -25.41 5.66 -9.91
N ARG A 104 -26.56 5.22 -10.46
CA ARG A 104 -27.43 6.06 -11.29
C ARG A 104 -28.44 6.91 -10.51
N MET A 105 -28.56 6.76 -9.18
CA MET A 105 -29.58 7.46 -8.40
C MET A 105 -29.18 8.81 -7.78
N ASN A 106 -27.92 9.28 -7.93
CA ASN A 106 -27.49 10.57 -7.36
C ASN A 106 -27.35 11.72 -8.37
N ARG A 107 -28.12 11.71 -9.46
CA ARG A 107 -28.19 12.88 -10.37
C ARG A 107 -29.58 13.48 -10.58
N LYS A 108 -30.65 12.84 -10.08
CA LYS A 108 -32.03 13.33 -10.26
C LYS A 108 -32.58 14.11 -9.05
N LEU A 109 -31.71 14.53 -8.13
CA LEU A 109 -32.07 15.24 -6.88
C LEU A 109 -31.37 16.61 -6.74
N LEU A 110 -30.79 17.16 -7.81
CA LEU A 110 -30.07 18.45 -7.77
C LEU A 110 -30.58 19.51 -8.75
N LEU A 111 -31.69 19.28 -9.43
CA LEU A 111 -32.41 20.32 -10.19
C LEU A 111 -33.88 20.21 -9.78
N GLY A 112 -34.24 21.00 -8.77
CA GLY A 112 -35.63 21.24 -8.40
C GLY A 112 -36.29 22.15 -9.42
N ASP A 113 -37.55 21.81 -9.71
CA ASP A 113 -38.58 22.50 -10.50
C ASP A 113 -38.24 22.90 -11.95
#